data_AF-A0AAD4R088-F1
#
_entry.id   AF-A0AAD4R088-F1
#
_cell.length_a   1.000
_cell.length_b   1.000
_cell.length_c   1.000
_cell.angle_alpha   90.00
_cell.angle_beta   90.00
_cell.angle_gamma   90.00
#
_symmetry.space_group_name_H-M   'P 1'
#
loop_
_entity.id
_entity.type
_entity.pdbx_description
1 polymer ?
#
loop_
_entity_poly.entity_id
_entity_poly.type
_entity_poly.pdbx_seq_one_letter_code
_entity_poly.pdbx_strand_id
1 'polypeptide(L)'
;MNSTSNGRIQYRSPIELAKTEIALSNVRLESKDLTIEFPESRKYSSHNSLASTLPNSQRTSVDGQMAASSFQSVWTKLTVNTDFIAEKTIATREMLDSREGNASPVSSKSLFTKLPSYFACGLPSVKKWMNRHQSMKDYPLRSSALADEQVLIIAVSKVAYSNTEPVHWELLSSIYRHIAQSISDDRYGAHWEKIGFQGSDPALDLRGVGVFGLCQLLFLVSNGLTSQMIDQLLQMANNPLQGFPFAVVGLNWTQMILERVKRGKLNHLATKENSFISCVNGIYRGCFIVFLKFWKTRKCTIADFGGVANEIKDLIRRRPKYLLNMAILGTSID
;
A
#
# COMPACT_ATOMS: atom_id res chain seq x y z
N MET A 1 -34.22 27.91 -40.50
CA MET A 1 -33.00 27.57 -39.75
C MET A 1 -33.41 27.19 -38.34
N ASN A 2 -33.38 25.91 -37.98
CA ASN A 2 -33.39 25.44 -36.60
C ASN A 2 -32.80 24.03 -36.62
N SER A 3 -31.50 23.94 -36.34
CA SER A 3 -30.75 22.69 -36.30
C SER A 3 -30.91 22.06 -34.92
N THR A 4 -31.57 20.91 -34.87
CA THR A 4 -31.56 19.99 -33.74
C THR A 4 -30.17 19.37 -33.56
N SER A 5 -29.52 19.64 -32.42
CA SER A 5 -28.25 19.00 -32.05
C SER A 5 -28.51 17.60 -31.47
N ASN A 6 -28.07 16.58 -32.18
CA ASN A 6 -28.02 15.20 -31.71
C ASN A 6 -27.06 15.08 -30.52
N GLY A 7 -27.60 14.68 -29.36
CA GLY A 7 -26.82 14.32 -28.17
C GLY A 7 -25.95 13.09 -28.43
N ARG A 8 -24.65 13.30 -28.59
CA ARG A 8 -23.65 12.24 -28.74
C ARG A 8 -23.41 11.62 -27.37
N ILE A 9 -23.93 10.42 -27.13
CA ILE A 9 -23.63 9.61 -25.94
C ILE A 9 -22.12 9.34 -25.93
N GLN A 10 -21.38 9.98 -25.01
CA GLN A 10 -19.96 9.73 -24.83
C GLN A 10 -19.76 8.40 -24.09
N TYR A 11 -19.26 7.39 -24.80
CA TYR A 11 -18.76 6.16 -24.19
C TYR A 11 -17.55 6.49 -23.30
N ARG A 12 -17.66 6.26 -21.98
CA ARG A 12 -16.52 6.34 -21.05
C ARG A 12 -15.55 5.19 -21.34
N SER A 13 -14.24 5.44 -21.26
CA SER A 13 -13.26 4.36 -21.42
C SER A 13 -13.35 3.38 -20.23
N PRO A 14 -13.02 2.10 -20.41
CA PRO A 14 -13.00 1.12 -19.33
C PRO A 14 -12.17 1.55 -18.13
N ILE A 15 -11.10 2.34 -18.34
CA ILE A 15 -10.16 2.93 -17.34
C ILE A 15 -10.73 4.17 -16.62
N GLU A 16 -11.82 4.78 -17.12
CA GLU A 16 -12.54 5.87 -16.44
C GLU A 16 -13.72 5.34 -15.60
N LEU A 17 -14.35 4.23 -16.01
CA LEU A 17 -15.44 3.57 -15.27
C LEU A 17 -14.95 2.96 -13.94
N ALA A 18 -14.00 2.04 -14.02
CA ALA A 18 -12.77 2.06 -13.23
C ALA A 18 -12.65 2.89 -11.94
N LYS A 19 -12.01 4.05 -12.08
CA LYS A 19 -11.69 5.06 -11.10
C LYS A 19 -12.96 5.54 -10.40
N THR A 20 -14.09 5.56 -11.13
CA THR A 20 -15.41 5.90 -10.58
C THR A 20 -15.96 4.78 -9.68
N GLU A 21 -15.85 3.51 -10.08
CA GLU A 21 -16.34 2.37 -9.28
C GLU A 21 -15.43 2.01 -8.09
N ILE A 22 -14.12 2.25 -8.22
CA ILE A 22 -13.17 2.24 -7.09
C ILE A 22 -13.56 3.27 -6.04
N ALA A 23 -13.89 4.49 -6.47
CA ALA A 23 -14.37 5.52 -5.56
C ALA A 23 -15.67 5.11 -4.86
N LEU A 24 -16.64 4.53 -5.58
CA LEU A 24 -17.95 4.15 -5.04
C LEU A 24 -17.92 2.91 -4.13
N SER A 25 -17.07 1.93 -4.41
CA SER A 25 -16.92 0.74 -3.56
C SER A 25 -16.25 1.05 -2.20
N ASN A 26 -15.40 2.08 -2.16
CA ASN A 26 -14.79 2.58 -0.94
C ASN A 26 -15.78 3.35 -0.04
N VAL A 27 -16.85 3.94 -0.60
CA VAL A 27 -17.95 4.60 0.15
C VAL A 27 -18.72 3.59 1.02
N ARG A 28 -18.78 2.32 0.63
CA ARG A 28 -19.60 1.30 1.34
C ARG A 28 -18.93 0.68 2.56
N LEU A 29 -17.72 1.09 2.92
CA LEU A 29 -16.89 0.46 3.96
C LEU A 29 -16.63 1.35 5.18
N GLU A 30 -17.41 2.42 5.38
CA GLU A 30 -17.14 3.41 6.43
C GLU A 30 -17.12 2.84 7.87
N SER A 31 -16.00 3.07 8.55
CA SER A 31 -16.02 3.95 9.73
C SER A 31 -14.63 4.53 10.02
N LYS A 32 -14.57 5.86 9.84
CA LYS A 32 -13.63 6.87 10.37
C LYS A 32 -12.25 6.99 9.71
N ASP A 33 -12.16 8.09 8.96
CA ASP A 33 -11.01 8.88 8.54
C ASP A 33 -9.88 8.13 7.84
N LEU A 34 -9.76 8.27 6.51
CA LEU A 34 -8.52 8.31 5.71
C LEU A 34 -8.89 8.22 4.22
N THR A 35 -9.23 9.36 3.61
CA THR A 35 -9.54 9.46 2.17
C THR A 35 -8.45 10.23 1.44
N ILE A 36 -7.98 9.69 0.31
CA ILE A 36 -7.45 10.50 -0.80
C ILE A 36 -8.68 10.79 -1.67
N GLU A 37 -9.20 12.02 -1.61
CA GLU A 37 -10.37 12.44 -2.40
C GLU A 37 -10.00 12.57 -3.88
N PHE A 38 -10.87 12.05 -4.75
CA PHE A 38 -10.74 12.13 -6.21
C PHE A 38 -11.65 13.24 -6.75
N PRO A 39 -11.14 14.24 -7.49
CA PRO A 39 -11.99 15.27 -8.10
C PRO A 39 -12.68 14.78 -9.39
N GLU A 40 -13.89 15.29 -9.63
CA GLU A 40 -14.73 14.96 -10.79
C GLU A 40 -14.05 15.27 -12.14
N SER A 41 -14.10 14.26 -13.02
CA SER A 41 -14.03 14.31 -14.48
C SER A 41 -13.33 15.51 -15.13
N ARG A 42 -12.07 15.32 -15.55
CA ARG A 42 -11.50 16.08 -16.67
C ARG A 42 -11.04 15.14 -17.77
N LYS A 43 -11.50 15.45 -19.00
CA LYS A 43 -11.27 14.68 -20.23
C LYS A 43 -9.77 14.55 -20.51
N TYR A 44 -9.26 13.33 -20.58
CA TYR A 44 -7.92 13.06 -21.12
C TYR A 44 -8.01 12.45 -22.52
N SER A 45 -7.29 13.07 -23.45
CA SER A 45 -7.23 12.73 -24.86
C SER A 45 -6.55 11.39 -25.11
N SER A 46 -7.15 10.60 -25.98
CA SER A 46 -6.64 9.34 -26.52
C SER A 46 -5.38 9.56 -27.36
N HIS A 47 -4.20 9.38 -26.79
CA HIS A 47 -2.96 9.13 -27.54
C HIS A 47 -2.05 8.16 -26.77
N ASN A 48 -2.10 6.88 -27.14
CA ASN A 48 -0.96 6.19 -27.77
C ASN A 48 -1.26 4.70 -27.95
N SER A 49 -1.44 4.33 -29.21
CA SER A 49 -1.14 3.00 -29.72
C SER A 49 0.38 2.88 -29.83
N LEU A 50 0.98 1.92 -29.14
CA LEU A 50 2.32 1.43 -29.45
C LEU A 50 2.31 -0.09 -29.47
N ALA A 51 1.86 -0.62 -30.61
CA ALA A 51 2.40 -1.86 -31.15
C ALA A 51 3.31 -1.47 -32.32
N SER A 52 4.63 -1.53 -32.10
CA SER A 52 5.58 -1.82 -33.17
C SER A 52 6.93 -2.26 -32.60
N THR A 53 7.30 -3.46 -33.01
CA THR A 53 8.60 -4.13 -32.95
C THR A 53 9.76 -3.22 -33.38
N LEU A 54 10.88 -3.21 -32.65
CA LEU A 54 12.20 -2.85 -33.20
C LEU A 54 13.34 -3.65 -32.54
N PRO A 55 14.48 -3.81 -33.24
CA PRO A 55 15.34 -4.99 -33.14
C PRO A 55 16.57 -4.79 -32.24
N ASN A 56 17.17 -5.93 -31.93
CA ASN A 56 18.45 -6.09 -31.25
C ASN A 56 19.56 -5.31 -31.97
N SER A 57 20.16 -4.31 -31.30
CA SER A 57 21.45 -3.74 -31.71
C SER A 57 22.23 -3.29 -30.48
N GLN A 58 23.43 -3.83 -30.36
CA GLN A 58 24.47 -3.39 -29.45
C GLN A 58 24.66 -1.87 -29.53
N ARG A 59 24.75 -1.20 -28.37
CA ARG A 59 25.38 0.12 -28.27
C ARG A 59 26.30 0.17 -27.06
N THR A 60 27.56 0.38 -27.39
CA THR A 60 28.67 0.73 -26.52
C THR A 60 28.42 2.08 -25.82
N SER A 61 28.88 2.12 -24.57
CA SER A 61 28.89 3.19 -23.59
C SER A 61 29.49 4.51 -24.07
N VAL A 62 28.82 5.65 -23.79
CA VAL A 62 29.35 6.84 -23.09
C VAL A 62 28.14 7.68 -22.63
N ASP A 63 27.75 7.55 -21.36
CA ASP A 63 27.13 8.61 -20.54
C ASP A 63 27.02 8.06 -19.12
N GLY A 64 27.36 8.87 -18.11
CA GLY A 64 27.28 8.51 -16.69
C GLY A 64 25.84 8.37 -16.21
N GLN A 65 25.11 7.39 -16.74
CA GLN A 65 23.74 7.08 -16.34
C GLN A 65 23.77 6.55 -14.89
N MET A 66 23.28 7.35 -13.95
CA MET A 66 23.00 6.85 -12.61
C MET A 66 21.92 5.76 -12.71
N ALA A 67 22.33 4.50 -12.51
CA ALA A 67 21.43 3.35 -12.47
C ALA A 67 20.29 3.58 -11.46
N ALA A 68 19.11 3.02 -11.73
CA ALA A 68 18.00 3.07 -10.79
C ALA A 68 18.40 2.41 -9.47
N SER A 69 18.16 3.09 -8.35
CA SER A 69 18.55 2.57 -7.04
C SER A 69 17.67 1.38 -6.64
N SER A 70 18.23 0.50 -5.81
CA SER A 70 17.48 -0.57 -5.15
C SER A 70 16.80 -0.06 -3.89
N PHE A 71 15.72 -0.72 -3.48
CA PHE A 71 15.05 -0.44 -2.21
C PHE A 71 16.03 -0.43 -1.03
N GLN A 72 16.92 -1.43 -0.92
CA GLN A 72 17.82 -1.53 0.23
C GLN A 72 18.78 -0.34 0.33
N SER A 73 19.28 0.14 -0.82
CA SER A 73 20.17 1.32 -0.88
C SER A 73 19.44 2.56 -0.37
N VAL A 74 18.25 2.83 -0.91
CA VAL A 74 17.48 4.03 -0.57
C VAL A 74 16.93 3.97 0.86
N TRP A 75 16.45 2.80 1.30
CA TRP A 75 15.98 2.56 2.66
C TRP A 75 17.08 2.81 3.69
N THR A 76 18.30 2.37 3.42
CA THR A 76 19.45 2.62 4.30
C THR A 76 19.75 4.12 4.39
N LYS A 77 19.82 4.83 3.25
CA LYS A 77 20.03 6.29 3.25
C LYS A 77 18.95 7.02 4.04
N LEU A 78 17.68 6.65 3.82
CA LEU A 78 16.53 7.28 4.48
C LEU A 78 16.57 7.09 6.00
N THR A 79 16.90 5.88 6.46
CA THR A 79 16.78 5.50 7.87
C THR A 79 18.03 5.70 8.71
N VAL A 80 19.21 5.76 8.10
CA VAL A 80 20.48 6.02 8.79
C VAL A 80 20.74 7.52 8.93
N ASN A 81 20.36 8.32 7.93
CA ASN A 81 20.70 9.75 7.90
C ASN A 81 19.65 10.64 8.58
N THR A 82 18.53 10.08 9.06
CA THR A 82 17.43 10.82 9.67
C THR A 82 16.92 10.11 10.91
N ASP A 83 16.74 10.83 12.02
CA ASP A 83 16.29 10.26 13.28
C ASP A 83 14.76 10.10 13.40
N PHE A 84 13.99 10.87 12.61
CA PHE A 84 12.53 10.92 12.59
C PHE A 84 11.91 11.14 13.99
N ILE A 85 12.54 11.93 14.87
CA ILE A 85 12.11 12.06 16.27
C ILE A 85 10.63 12.48 16.39
N ALA A 86 10.20 13.48 15.62
CA ALA A 86 8.83 13.98 15.67
C ALA A 86 7.83 12.92 15.18
N GLU A 87 8.12 12.29 14.05
CA GLU A 87 7.27 11.27 13.44
C GLU A 87 7.21 10.00 14.29
N LYS A 88 8.32 9.59 14.91
CA LYS A 88 8.37 8.48 15.87
C LYS A 88 7.51 8.76 17.11
N THR A 89 7.50 10.01 17.58
CA THR A 89 6.63 10.42 18.70
C THR A 89 5.15 10.30 18.32
N ILE A 90 4.77 10.80 17.14
CA ILE A 90 3.40 10.68 16.60
C ILE A 90 3.02 9.20 16.42
N ALA A 91 3.89 8.42 15.78
CA ALA A 91 3.70 6.99 15.53
C ALA A 91 3.45 6.22 16.82
N THR A 92 4.25 6.48 17.86
CA THR A 92 4.12 5.82 19.16
C THR A 92 2.77 6.14 19.79
N ARG A 93 2.33 7.40 19.77
CA ARG A 93 1.00 7.80 20.27
C ARG A 93 -0.12 7.08 19.52
N GLU A 94 -0.12 7.12 18.18
CA GLU A 94 -1.18 6.46 17.40
C GLU A 94 -1.23 4.95 17.62
N MET A 95 -0.08 4.30 17.83
CA MET A 95 -0.01 2.88 18.14
C MET A 95 -0.60 2.56 19.52
N LEU A 96 -0.44 3.43 20.50
CA LEU A 96 -1.07 3.30 21.82
C LEU A 96 -2.58 3.48 21.72
N ASP A 97 -3.03 4.58 21.09
CA ASP A 97 -4.46 4.89 20.92
C ASP A 97 -5.19 3.78 20.13
N SER A 98 -4.56 3.25 19.08
CA SER A 98 -5.12 2.16 18.26
C SER A 98 -5.27 0.83 19.00
N ARG A 99 -4.51 0.63 20.09
CA ARG A 99 -4.61 -0.53 20.97
C ARG A 99 -5.73 -0.33 21.99
N GLU A 100 -5.82 0.86 22.58
CA GLU A 100 -6.86 1.23 23.55
C GLU A 100 -8.26 1.27 22.93
N GLY A 101 -8.42 1.75 21.69
CA GLY A 101 -9.72 1.81 21.01
C GLY A 101 -10.36 0.45 20.68
N ASN A 102 -9.65 -0.68 20.88
CA ASN A 102 -10.25 -2.02 20.81
C ASN A 102 -10.71 -2.55 22.19
N ALA A 103 -10.38 -1.85 23.28
CA ALA A 103 -11.06 -2.04 24.56
C ALA A 103 -12.38 -1.29 24.48
N SER A 104 -13.51 -1.99 24.56
CA SER A 104 -14.81 -1.33 24.66
C SER A 104 -14.80 -0.33 25.82
N PRO A 105 -15.46 0.84 25.70
CA PRO A 105 -15.55 1.78 26.82
C PRO A 105 -16.47 1.15 27.85
N VAL A 106 -15.90 0.44 28.84
CA VAL A 106 -16.61 0.29 30.10
C VAL A 106 -16.64 1.68 30.69
N SER A 107 -17.84 2.27 30.71
CA SER A 107 -18.16 3.49 31.43
C SER A 107 -17.40 3.53 32.74
N SER A 108 -16.37 4.36 32.80
CA SER A 108 -15.61 4.67 34.01
C SER A 108 -16.45 5.54 34.94
N LYS A 109 -17.64 5.06 35.33
CA LYS A 109 -18.45 5.57 36.42
C LYS A 109 -19.18 4.37 37.02
N SER A 110 -18.73 3.95 38.21
CA SER A 110 -19.38 2.96 39.11
C SER A 110 -18.80 1.53 39.21
N LEU A 111 -17.48 1.32 39.32
CA LEU A 111 -16.98 0.05 39.91
C LEU A 111 -15.76 0.16 40.86
N PHE A 112 -15.32 1.35 41.23
CA PHE A 112 -14.30 1.52 42.28
C PHE A 112 -14.78 2.45 43.39
N THR A 113 -15.87 2.08 44.05
CA THR A 113 -16.04 2.48 45.46
C THR A 113 -16.63 1.29 46.22
N LYS A 114 -15.79 0.76 47.12
CA LYS A 114 -16.10 -0.24 48.16
C LYS A 114 -16.26 -1.69 47.68
N LEU A 115 -15.15 -2.45 47.68
CA LEU A 115 -15.13 -3.85 48.13
C LEU A 115 -13.69 -4.26 48.56
N PRO A 116 -13.49 -4.97 49.69
CA PRO A 116 -12.16 -5.27 50.25
C PRO A 116 -11.37 -6.33 49.48
N SER A 117 -10.05 -6.32 49.65
CA SER A 117 -9.00 -7.04 48.89
C SER A 117 -8.99 -8.58 48.97
N TYR A 118 -10.07 -9.24 49.39
CA TYR A 118 -10.11 -10.70 49.53
C TYR A 118 -11.39 -11.35 49.00
N PHE A 119 -12.02 -10.82 47.94
CA PHE A 119 -13.07 -11.55 47.21
C PHE A 119 -13.07 -11.19 45.72
N ALA A 120 -12.15 -11.78 44.96
CA ALA A 120 -12.26 -11.85 43.50
C ALA A 120 -11.64 -13.15 42.96
N CYS A 121 -11.97 -14.28 43.60
CA CYS A 121 -11.73 -15.60 43.03
C CYS A 121 -13.09 -16.24 42.73
N GLY A 122 -13.39 -16.53 41.45
CA GLY A 122 -14.34 -17.60 41.12
C GLY A 122 -15.69 -17.30 40.46
N LEU A 123 -15.87 -16.24 39.67
CA LEU A 123 -17.10 -16.14 38.83
C LEU A 123 -16.91 -16.79 37.44
N PRO A 124 -17.75 -17.78 37.05
CA PRO A 124 -17.69 -18.46 35.74
C PRO A 124 -17.79 -17.51 34.53
N SER A 125 -18.45 -16.37 34.70
CA SER A 125 -18.60 -15.35 33.65
C SER A 125 -17.32 -14.57 33.38
N VAL A 126 -16.46 -14.36 34.39
CA VAL A 126 -15.14 -13.73 34.20
C VAL A 126 -14.20 -14.70 33.50
N LYS A 127 -14.25 -16.00 33.84
CA LYS A 127 -13.46 -17.04 33.15
C LYS A 127 -13.93 -17.27 31.71
N LYS A 128 -15.24 -17.18 31.44
CA LYS A 128 -15.83 -17.25 30.08
C LYS A 128 -15.63 -15.96 29.28
N TRP A 129 -15.46 -14.81 29.95
CA TRP A 129 -15.06 -13.54 29.33
C TRP A 129 -13.56 -13.54 29.02
N MET A 130 -12.71 -13.98 29.96
CA MET A 130 -11.27 -14.23 29.77
C MET A 130 -11.04 -15.23 28.64
N ASN A 131 -11.76 -16.35 28.60
CA ASN A 131 -11.65 -17.34 27.53
C ASN A 131 -12.16 -16.83 26.16
N ARG A 132 -13.13 -15.90 26.14
CA ARG A 132 -13.58 -15.22 24.90
C ARG A 132 -12.60 -14.14 24.42
N HIS A 133 -11.82 -13.54 25.33
CA HIS A 133 -10.77 -12.56 25.03
C HIS A 133 -9.35 -13.17 25.04
N GLN A 134 -9.22 -14.48 25.25
CA GLN A 134 -7.96 -15.25 25.23
C GLN A 134 -7.28 -15.22 23.84
N SER A 135 -8.03 -14.83 22.80
CA SER A 135 -7.54 -14.60 21.44
C SER A 135 -6.94 -13.20 21.20
N MET A 136 -6.96 -12.30 22.19
CA MET A 136 -6.25 -11.01 22.18
C MET A 136 -5.07 -11.04 23.14
N LYS A 137 -4.17 -12.02 22.96
CA LYS A 137 -2.78 -11.77 23.31
C LYS A 137 -2.27 -10.73 22.31
N ASP A 138 -2.41 -9.46 22.67
CA ASP A 138 -1.43 -8.47 22.24
C ASP A 138 -0.09 -9.03 22.68
N TYR A 139 0.70 -9.57 21.74
CA TYR A 139 2.06 -10.00 22.02
C TYR A 139 2.89 -8.72 22.05
N PRO A 140 3.22 -8.13 23.22
CA PRO A 140 4.18 -7.05 23.26
C PRO A 140 5.47 -7.57 22.64
N LEU A 141 6.03 -6.80 21.71
CA LEU A 141 7.32 -7.13 21.13
C LEU A 141 8.34 -7.12 22.27
N ARG A 142 8.99 -8.28 22.49
CA ARG A 142 10.03 -8.40 23.52
C ARG A 142 11.38 -7.86 23.04
N SER A 143 11.60 -7.89 21.73
CA SER A 143 12.78 -7.33 21.09
C SER A 143 12.60 -5.82 20.93
N SER A 144 13.50 -5.04 21.53
CA SER A 144 13.56 -3.59 21.32
C SER A 144 13.78 -3.27 19.85
N ALA A 145 14.66 -4.00 19.15
CA ALA A 145 14.93 -3.80 17.74
C ALA A 145 13.67 -3.97 16.86
N LEU A 146 12.83 -4.97 17.14
CA LEU A 146 11.57 -5.13 16.41
C LEU A 146 10.55 -4.04 16.75
N ALA A 147 10.54 -3.56 17.99
CA ALA A 147 9.69 -2.44 18.39
C ALA A 147 10.14 -1.14 17.69
N ASP A 148 11.44 -0.90 17.61
CA ASP A 148 12.04 0.24 16.91
C ASP A 148 11.73 0.20 15.42
N GLU A 149 11.84 -0.98 14.79
CA GLU A 149 11.49 -1.17 13.38
C GLU A 149 9.98 -0.95 13.13
N GLN A 150 9.12 -1.44 14.03
CA GLN A 150 7.68 -1.18 13.96
C GLN A 150 7.38 0.32 14.01
N VAL A 151 7.96 1.04 14.97
CA VAL A 151 7.77 2.48 15.13
C VAL A 151 8.34 3.23 13.94
N LEU A 152 9.51 2.84 13.43
CA LEU A 152 10.16 3.46 12.27
C LEU A 152 9.28 3.36 11.02
N ILE A 153 8.69 2.19 10.72
CA ILE A 153 7.78 2.03 9.58
C ILE A 153 6.60 3.00 9.69
N ILE A 154 5.97 3.09 10.87
CA ILE A 154 4.86 4.02 11.06
C ILE A 154 5.35 5.47 10.98
N ALA A 155 6.52 5.82 11.52
CA ALA A 155 7.10 7.16 11.45
C ALA A 155 7.35 7.59 9.99
N VAL A 156 8.00 6.74 9.19
CA VAL A 156 8.26 7.01 7.76
C VAL A 156 6.96 7.16 6.97
N SER A 157 5.87 6.50 7.40
CA SER A 157 4.54 6.69 6.80
C SER A 157 3.90 8.05 7.11
N LYS A 158 4.44 8.81 8.07
CA LYS A 158 4.01 10.18 8.41
C LYS A 158 4.85 11.25 7.72
N VAL A 159 5.99 10.88 7.17
CA VAL A 159 6.84 11.80 6.42
C VAL A 159 6.16 12.14 5.11
N ALA A 160 5.81 13.41 4.93
CA ALA A 160 5.34 13.94 3.66
C ALA A 160 6.50 14.00 2.65
N TYR A 161 6.19 13.85 1.37
CA TYR A 161 7.19 14.07 0.33
C TYR A 161 7.70 15.51 0.37
N SER A 162 9.02 15.68 0.26
CA SER A 162 9.67 16.99 0.21
C SER A 162 10.61 17.09 -1.00
N ASN A 163 10.52 18.19 -1.73
CA ASN A 163 11.44 18.51 -2.84
C ASN A 163 12.85 18.87 -2.36
N THR A 164 13.01 19.20 -1.08
CA THR A 164 14.32 19.56 -0.50
C THR A 164 15.11 18.34 -0.02
N GLU A 165 14.48 17.16 0.02
CA GLU A 165 15.10 15.93 0.49
C GLU A 165 15.53 15.08 -0.72
N PRO A 166 16.83 14.98 -1.02
CA PRO A 166 17.31 14.26 -2.20
C PRO A 166 16.90 12.79 -2.23
N VAL A 167 16.79 12.15 -1.06
CA VAL A 167 16.39 10.74 -0.95
C VAL A 167 14.94 10.54 -1.43
N HIS A 168 14.06 11.52 -1.24
CA HIS A 168 12.68 11.45 -1.73
C HIS A 168 12.62 11.49 -3.26
N TRP A 169 13.43 12.34 -3.89
CA TRP A 169 13.56 12.35 -5.35
C TRP A 169 14.19 11.05 -5.87
N GLU A 170 15.20 10.52 -5.19
CA GLU A 170 15.83 9.25 -5.54
C GLU A 170 14.81 8.08 -5.51
N LEU A 171 13.92 8.03 -4.50
CA LEU A 171 12.82 7.06 -4.46
C LEU A 171 11.93 7.18 -5.70
N LEU A 172 11.40 8.38 -5.94
CA LEU A 172 10.39 8.60 -6.96
C LEU A 172 10.94 8.37 -8.38
N SER A 173 12.13 8.91 -8.66
CA SER A 173 12.81 8.72 -9.94
C SER A 173 13.23 7.26 -10.16
N SER A 174 13.67 6.54 -9.13
CA SER A 174 14.01 5.11 -9.25
C SER A 174 12.79 4.24 -9.57
N ILE A 175 11.64 4.52 -8.92
CA ILE A 175 10.38 3.83 -9.25
C ILE A 175 10.03 4.04 -10.72
N TYR A 176 10.09 5.27 -11.20
CA TYR A 176 9.81 5.58 -12.60
C TYR A 176 10.75 4.82 -13.55
N ARG A 177 12.06 4.84 -13.29
CA ARG A 177 13.05 4.14 -14.12
C ARG A 177 12.82 2.64 -14.16
N HIS A 178 12.50 2.00 -13.04
CA HIS A 178 12.20 0.56 -12.99
C HIS A 178 10.94 0.20 -13.78
N ILE A 179 9.91 1.05 -13.77
CA ILE A 179 8.62 0.76 -14.43
C ILE A 179 8.63 1.16 -15.91
N ALA A 180 9.06 2.38 -16.20
CA ALA A 180 8.97 2.98 -17.52
C ALA A 180 10.22 2.73 -18.38
N GLN A 181 11.27 2.13 -17.81
CA GLN A 181 12.55 1.85 -18.47
C GLN A 181 13.12 3.08 -19.21
N SER A 182 12.84 4.26 -18.67
CA SER A 182 13.21 5.56 -19.22
C SER A 182 13.48 6.54 -18.08
N ILE A 183 14.19 7.62 -18.41
CA ILE A 183 14.49 8.68 -17.46
C ILE A 183 13.33 9.67 -17.48
N SER A 184 12.89 10.08 -16.29
CA SER A 184 12.14 11.32 -16.12
C SER A 184 12.95 12.20 -15.17
N ASP A 185 13.35 13.37 -15.67
CA ASP A 185 14.06 14.38 -14.86
C ASP A 185 13.10 15.43 -14.30
N ASP A 186 11.83 15.40 -14.71
CA ASP A 186 10.82 16.36 -14.29
C ASP A 186 10.10 15.91 -13.03
N ARG A 187 10.12 16.75 -11.99
CA ARG A 187 9.36 16.47 -10.76
C ARG A 187 7.85 16.41 -11.01
N TYR A 188 7.33 17.19 -11.95
CA TYR A 188 5.90 17.28 -12.25
C TYR A 188 5.63 16.95 -13.71
N GLY A 189 4.52 16.26 -14.00
CA GLY A 189 4.08 16.04 -15.38
C GLY A 189 3.23 14.79 -15.58
N ALA A 190 2.54 14.71 -16.71
CA ALA A 190 1.64 13.61 -17.05
C ALA A 190 2.34 12.24 -17.19
N HIS A 191 3.68 12.21 -17.20
CA HIS A 191 4.43 10.95 -17.20
C HIS A 191 4.17 10.11 -15.95
N TRP A 192 3.86 10.73 -14.81
CA TRP A 192 3.50 10.01 -13.57
C TRP A 192 2.21 9.18 -13.71
N GLU A 193 1.27 9.66 -14.51
CA GLU A 193 0.02 8.93 -14.80
C GLU A 193 0.30 7.61 -15.54
N LYS A 194 1.38 7.54 -16.34
CA LYS A 194 1.79 6.32 -17.07
C LYS A 194 2.18 5.17 -16.14
N ILE A 195 2.65 5.47 -14.94
CA ILE A 195 2.99 4.46 -13.93
C ILE A 195 1.90 4.32 -12.86
N GLY A 196 0.75 4.97 -13.07
CA GLY A 196 -0.47 4.78 -12.29
C GLY A 196 -0.62 5.70 -11.08
N PHE A 197 0.06 6.85 -11.04
CA PHE A 197 -0.32 7.96 -10.14
C PHE A 197 -1.56 8.71 -10.68
N GLN A 198 -2.27 9.46 -9.83
CA GLN A 198 -3.56 10.06 -10.22
C GLN A 198 -3.42 11.32 -11.10
N GLY A 199 -2.27 11.96 -11.06
CA GLY A 199 -2.03 13.19 -11.82
C GLY A 199 -0.56 13.50 -11.96
N SER A 200 -0.29 14.76 -12.30
CA SER A 200 1.07 15.24 -12.55
C SER A 200 1.95 15.41 -11.31
N ASP A 201 1.38 15.24 -10.11
CA ASP A 201 2.11 15.30 -8.84
C ASP A 201 1.84 14.06 -7.96
N PRO A 202 2.77 13.08 -7.96
CA PRO A 202 2.71 11.90 -7.09
C PRO A 202 2.58 12.19 -5.59
N ALA A 203 3.04 13.35 -5.10
CA ALA A 203 2.98 13.65 -3.67
C ALA A 203 1.54 13.75 -3.14
N LEU A 204 0.58 14.09 -3.99
CA LEU A 204 -0.84 14.19 -3.62
C LEU A 204 -1.46 12.82 -3.31
N ASP A 205 -0.88 11.74 -3.85
CA ASP A 205 -1.32 10.37 -3.64
C ASP A 205 -0.78 9.75 -2.33
N LEU A 206 0.10 10.45 -1.60
CA LEU A 206 0.81 9.88 -0.45
C LEU A 206 0.14 10.19 0.91
N ARG A 207 -1.04 10.84 0.92
CA ARG A 207 -1.64 11.45 2.14
C ARG A 207 -2.00 10.49 3.29
N GLY A 208 -1.97 9.17 3.09
CA GLY A 208 -2.17 8.17 4.17
C GLY A 208 -0.95 7.29 4.48
N VAL A 209 0.01 7.23 3.54
CA VAL A 209 1.12 6.26 3.58
C VAL A 209 2.50 6.90 3.56
N GLY A 210 2.55 8.22 3.32
CA GLY A 210 3.77 9.02 3.29
C GLY A 210 4.81 8.47 2.32
N VAL A 211 6.07 8.78 2.62
CA VAL A 211 7.23 8.29 1.86
C VAL A 211 7.36 6.76 1.95
N PHE A 212 6.83 6.12 3.00
CA PHE A 212 6.82 4.66 3.10
C PHE A 212 6.07 3.98 1.95
N GLY A 213 5.02 4.62 1.40
CA GLY A 213 4.34 4.15 0.20
C GLY A 213 5.27 4.02 -1.01
N LEU A 214 6.14 5.02 -1.22
CA LEU A 214 7.16 4.97 -2.27
C LEU A 214 8.20 3.89 -1.98
N CYS A 215 8.58 3.71 -0.71
CA CYS A 215 9.50 2.64 -0.33
C CYS A 215 8.96 1.25 -0.70
N GLN A 216 7.67 0.96 -0.46
CA GLN A 216 7.06 -0.32 -0.84
C GLN A 216 6.92 -0.49 -2.35
N LEU A 217 6.57 0.58 -3.07
CA LEU A 217 6.56 0.57 -4.54
C LEU A 217 7.95 0.24 -5.11
N LEU A 218 8.98 0.93 -4.63
CA LEU A 218 10.36 0.68 -5.05
C LEU A 218 10.77 -0.75 -4.72
N PHE A 219 10.51 -1.22 -3.49
CA PHE A 219 10.76 -2.60 -3.09
C PHE A 219 10.21 -3.59 -4.11
N LEU A 220 8.94 -3.45 -4.50
CA LEU A 220 8.29 -4.40 -5.37
C LEU A 220 8.97 -4.49 -6.74
N VAL A 221 9.28 -3.34 -7.34
CA VAL A 221 9.82 -3.26 -8.71
C VAL A 221 11.33 -3.47 -8.78
N SER A 222 12.07 -3.24 -7.68
CA SER A 222 13.53 -3.41 -7.67
C SER A 222 14.00 -4.76 -7.13
N ASN A 223 13.27 -5.36 -6.18
CA ASN A 223 13.73 -6.56 -5.46
C ASN A 223 12.61 -7.55 -5.10
N GLY A 224 11.35 -7.11 -5.11
CA GLY A 224 10.24 -7.88 -4.58
C GLY A 224 9.76 -8.96 -5.54
N LEU A 225 9.78 -8.70 -6.84
CA LEU A 225 9.33 -9.62 -7.87
C LEU A 225 10.46 -9.97 -8.84
N THR A 226 10.34 -11.09 -9.53
CA THR A 226 11.21 -11.39 -10.68
C THR A 226 10.85 -10.46 -11.84
N SER A 227 11.80 -10.21 -12.74
CA SER A 227 11.57 -9.36 -13.92
C SER A 227 10.34 -9.82 -14.73
N GLN A 228 10.17 -11.13 -14.91
CA GLN A 228 9.00 -11.70 -15.60
C GLN A 228 7.67 -11.35 -14.91
N MET A 229 7.61 -11.42 -13.59
CA MET A 229 6.39 -11.08 -12.84
C MET A 229 6.11 -9.58 -12.89
N ILE A 230 7.15 -8.73 -12.89
CA ILE A 230 7.01 -7.28 -13.08
C ILE A 230 6.44 -7.01 -14.47
N ASP A 231 6.99 -7.62 -15.51
CA ASP A 231 6.49 -7.45 -16.87
C ASP A 231 5.03 -7.87 -17.01
N GLN A 232 4.64 -9.03 -16.46
CA GLN A 232 3.24 -9.48 -16.45
C GLN A 232 2.32 -8.50 -15.72
N LEU A 233 2.78 -7.97 -14.57
CA LEU A 233 2.01 -7.02 -13.78
C LEU A 233 1.83 -5.69 -14.51
N LEU A 234 2.90 -5.15 -15.11
CA LEU A 234 2.86 -3.89 -15.85
C LEU A 234 2.10 -4.01 -17.17
N GLN A 235 2.20 -5.15 -17.86
CA GLN A 235 1.36 -5.44 -19.04
C GLN A 235 -0.12 -5.48 -18.69
N MET A 236 -0.48 -6.10 -17.56
CA MET A 236 -1.87 -6.11 -17.10
C MET A 236 -2.33 -4.71 -16.67
N ALA A 237 -1.51 -3.97 -15.92
CA ALA A 237 -1.83 -2.61 -15.49
C ALA A 237 -2.11 -1.66 -16.66
N ASN A 238 -1.39 -1.84 -17.77
CA ASN A 238 -1.55 -1.06 -19.01
C ASN A 238 -2.53 -1.68 -20.02
N ASN A 239 -3.21 -2.77 -19.66
CA ASN A 239 -4.14 -3.42 -20.58
C ASN A 239 -5.33 -2.49 -20.92
N PRO A 240 -5.75 -2.37 -22.19
CA PRO A 240 -6.84 -1.46 -22.56
C PRO A 240 -8.20 -1.76 -21.91
N LEU A 241 -8.43 -3.02 -21.51
CA LEU A 241 -9.70 -3.48 -20.93
C LEU A 241 -9.58 -3.76 -19.44
N GLN A 242 -8.50 -4.43 -19.05
CA GLN A 242 -8.23 -4.86 -17.68
C GLN A 242 -7.23 -3.96 -16.95
N GLY A 243 -6.90 -2.79 -17.52
CA GLY A 243 -5.91 -1.88 -16.94
C GLY A 243 -6.32 -1.34 -15.57
N PHE A 244 -5.32 -1.02 -14.75
CA PHE A 244 -5.50 -0.44 -13.42
C PHE A 244 -4.34 0.49 -13.06
N PRO A 245 -4.56 1.53 -12.22
CA PRO A 245 -3.51 2.47 -11.84
C PRO A 245 -2.53 1.82 -10.85
N PHE A 246 -1.43 1.25 -11.37
CA PHE A 246 -0.47 0.45 -10.61
C PHE A 246 -0.02 1.11 -9.29
N ALA A 247 0.47 2.36 -9.34
CA ALA A 247 0.96 3.04 -8.14
C ALA A 247 -0.14 3.20 -7.08
N VAL A 248 -1.32 3.70 -7.45
CA VAL A 248 -2.46 3.86 -6.53
C VAL A 248 -2.90 2.53 -5.92
N VAL A 249 -2.96 1.45 -6.71
CA VAL A 249 -3.26 0.10 -6.18
C VAL A 249 -2.22 -0.31 -5.13
N GLY A 250 -0.94 -0.06 -5.39
CA GLY A 250 0.12 -0.29 -4.42
C GLY A 250 -0.06 0.51 -3.14
N LEU A 251 -0.28 1.81 -3.24
CA LEU A 251 -0.48 2.68 -2.07
C LEU A 251 -1.68 2.23 -1.20
N ASN A 252 -2.74 1.72 -1.83
CA ASN A 252 -3.86 1.11 -1.10
C ASN A 252 -3.46 -0.14 -0.29
N TRP A 253 -2.61 -1.01 -0.84
CA TRP A 253 -2.08 -2.14 -0.06
C TRP A 253 -1.22 -1.68 1.11
N THR A 254 -0.35 -0.69 0.88
CA THR A 254 0.49 -0.10 1.93
C THR A 254 -0.38 0.40 3.08
N GLN A 255 -1.43 1.15 2.77
CA GLN A 255 -2.38 1.67 3.76
C GLN A 255 -2.99 0.55 4.61
N MET A 256 -3.54 -0.49 3.96
CA MET A 256 -4.15 -1.63 4.65
C MET A 256 -3.16 -2.37 5.54
N ILE A 257 -1.90 -2.51 5.11
CA ILE A 257 -0.85 -3.18 5.88
C ILE A 257 -0.44 -2.33 7.09
N LEU A 258 -0.24 -1.01 6.90
CA LEU A 258 0.11 -0.08 7.98
C LEU A 258 -0.94 -0.07 9.09
N GLU A 259 -2.22 -0.19 8.76
CA GLU A 259 -3.28 -0.34 9.77
C GLU A 259 -3.10 -1.59 10.65
N ARG A 260 -2.63 -2.70 10.07
CA ARG A 260 -2.32 -3.93 10.83
C ARG A 260 -1.08 -3.74 11.70
N VAL A 261 -0.07 -3.04 11.19
CA VAL A 261 1.16 -2.71 11.94
C VAL A 261 0.83 -1.84 13.15
N LYS A 262 0.09 -0.72 12.95
CA LYS A 262 -0.32 0.21 14.01
C LYS A 262 -1.07 -0.50 15.14
N ARG A 263 -1.99 -1.41 14.79
CA ARG A 263 -2.80 -2.19 15.75
C ARG A 263 -2.07 -3.38 16.37
N GLY A 264 -0.78 -3.56 16.10
CA GLY A 264 0.03 -4.67 16.63
C GLY A 264 -0.34 -6.05 16.09
N LYS A 265 -1.16 -6.13 15.04
CA LYS A 265 -1.74 -7.40 14.56
C LYS A 265 -0.77 -8.23 13.70
N LEU A 266 0.37 -7.66 13.34
CA LEU A 266 1.46 -8.37 12.64
C LEU A 266 2.62 -8.74 13.57
N ASN A 267 2.61 -8.36 14.86
CA ASN A 267 3.73 -8.57 15.79
C ASN A 267 4.22 -10.02 15.83
N HIS A 268 3.31 -10.99 15.91
CA HIS A 268 3.68 -12.41 15.96
C HIS A 268 4.35 -12.88 14.66
N LEU A 269 3.88 -12.40 13.50
CA LEU A 269 4.46 -12.77 12.22
C LEU A 269 5.83 -12.12 12.03
N ALA A 270 5.95 -10.82 12.33
CA ALA A 270 7.23 -10.10 12.32
C ALA A 270 8.26 -10.69 13.30
N THR A 271 7.81 -11.19 14.47
CA THR A 271 8.68 -11.90 15.43
C THR A 271 9.21 -13.20 14.84
N LYS A 272 8.37 -13.97 14.12
CA LYS A 272 8.82 -15.20 13.44
C LYS A 272 9.78 -14.91 12.30
N GLU A 273 9.54 -13.81 11.59
CA GLU A 273 10.38 -13.37 10.47
C GLU A 273 11.65 -12.63 10.93
N ASN A 274 11.73 -12.30 12.22
CA ASN A 274 12.79 -11.50 12.82
C ASN A 274 13.02 -10.14 12.11
N SER A 275 11.98 -9.60 11.48
CA SER A 275 11.98 -8.27 10.86
C SER A 275 10.55 -7.85 10.47
N PHE A 276 10.17 -6.65 10.87
CA PHE A 276 8.97 -6.00 10.38
C PHE A 276 9.08 -5.61 8.91
N ILE A 277 10.21 -5.07 8.44
CA ILE A 277 10.36 -4.64 7.05
C ILE A 277 10.21 -5.83 6.10
N SER A 278 10.84 -6.97 6.42
CA SER A 278 10.67 -8.22 5.66
C SER A 278 9.22 -8.68 5.67
N CYS A 279 8.59 -8.70 6.85
CA CYS A 279 7.20 -9.11 7.00
C CYS A 279 6.23 -8.25 6.18
N VAL A 280 6.30 -6.91 6.27
CA VAL A 280 5.36 -6.02 5.57
C VAL A 280 5.60 -5.99 4.06
N ASN A 281 6.86 -6.02 3.62
CA ASN A 281 7.20 -6.07 2.20
C ASN A 281 6.81 -7.42 1.57
N GLY A 282 6.99 -8.51 2.31
CA GLY A 282 6.56 -9.83 1.87
C GLY A 282 5.03 -9.94 1.75
N ILE A 283 4.27 -9.39 2.69
CA ILE A 283 2.81 -9.30 2.59
C ILE A 283 2.41 -8.42 1.39
N TYR A 284 3.05 -7.26 1.23
CA TYR A 284 2.78 -6.32 0.13
C TYR A 284 2.94 -6.97 -1.25
N ARG A 285 4.06 -7.67 -1.47
CA ARG A 285 4.27 -8.49 -2.66
C ARG A 285 3.20 -9.56 -2.81
N GLY A 286 2.87 -10.27 -1.73
CA GLY A 286 1.81 -11.27 -1.72
C GLY A 286 0.45 -10.72 -2.17
N CYS A 287 0.11 -9.49 -1.76
CA CYS A 287 -1.08 -8.79 -2.20
C CYS A 287 -1.09 -8.62 -3.72
N PHE A 288 0.01 -8.15 -4.32
CA PHE A 288 0.11 -8.00 -5.77
C PHE A 288 0.01 -9.33 -6.53
N ILE A 289 0.64 -10.39 -6.04
CA ILE A 289 0.58 -11.72 -6.67
C ILE A 289 -0.85 -12.24 -6.67
N VAL A 290 -1.53 -12.19 -5.52
CA VAL A 290 -2.91 -12.67 -5.40
C VAL A 290 -3.87 -11.77 -6.17
N PHE A 291 -3.68 -10.45 -6.10
CA PHE A 291 -4.45 -9.47 -6.86
C PHE A 291 -4.37 -9.77 -8.35
N LEU A 292 -3.16 -9.88 -8.91
CA LEU A 292 -2.95 -10.14 -10.33
C LEU A 292 -3.56 -11.49 -10.75
N LYS A 293 -3.46 -12.51 -9.91
CA LYS A 293 -4.12 -13.80 -10.14
C LYS A 293 -5.64 -13.65 -10.22
N PHE A 294 -6.27 -13.02 -9.22
CA PHE A 294 -7.72 -12.79 -9.24
C PHE A 294 -8.14 -11.97 -10.45
N TRP A 295 -7.38 -10.91 -10.73
CA TRP A 295 -7.62 -10.00 -11.83
C TRP A 295 -7.63 -10.73 -13.18
N LYS A 296 -6.57 -11.48 -13.46
CA LYS A 296 -6.39 -12.24 -14.71
C LYS A 296 -7.43 -13.35 -14.83
N THR A 297 -7.60 -14.19 -13.81
CA THR A 297 -8.48 -15.37 -13.87
C THR A 297 -9.95 -14.97 -14.04
N ARG A 298 -10.38 -13.89 -13.40
CA ARG A 298 -11.77 -13.42 -13.44
C ARG A 298 -12.02 -12.41 -14.57
N LYS A 299 -11.00 -12.07 -15.35
CA LYS A 299 -11.02 -11.03 -16.38
C LYS A 299 -11.55 -9.70 -15.83
N CYS A 300 -11.10 -9.34 -14.63
CA CYS A 300 -11.57 -8.16 -13.93
C CYS A 300 -11.28 -6.92 -14.75
N THR A 301 -12.25 -6.03 -14.75
CA THR A 301 -12.02 -4.65 -15.10
C THR A 301 -11.94 -3.84 -13.82
N ILE A 302 -11.63 -2.58 -14.00
CA ILE A 302 -11.42 -1.65 -12.91
C ILE A 302 -12.71 -1.28 -12.15
N ALA A 303 -13.87 -1.60 -12.74
CA ALA A 303 -15.17 -1.74 -12.08
C ALA A 303 -15.11 -2.71 -10.88
N ASP A 304 -14.45 -3.86 -11.07
CA ASP A 304 -14.41 -4.95 -10.10
C ASP A 304 -13.45 -4.71 -8.93
N PHE A 305 -12.62 -3.67 -9.01
CA PHE A 305 -11.56 -3.42 -8.04
C PHE A 305 -12.07 -3.32 -6.62
N GLY A 306 -13.23 -2.72 -6.39
CA GLY A 306 -13.84 -2.64 -5.06
C GLY A 306 -14.02 -3.99 -4.39
N GLY A 307 -14.53 -4.97 -5.14
CA GLY A 307 -14.72 -6.34 -4.66
C GLY A 307 -13.37 -7.02 -4.40
N VAL A 308 -12.46 -6.93 -5.38
CA VAL A 308 -11.13 -7.56 -5.28
C VAL A 308 -10.32 -6.95 -4.12
N ALA A 309 -10.36 -5.64 -3.93
CA ALA A 309 -9.66 -4.94 -2.85
C ALA A 309 -10.18 -5.36 -1.48
N ASN A 310 -11.49 -5.59 -1.34
CA ASN A 310 -12.06 -6.15 -0.11
C ASN A 310 -11.57 -7.57 0.16
N GLU A 311 -11.46 -8.41 -0.86
CA GLU A 311 -10.90 -9.76 -0.71
C GLU A 311 -9.43 -9.72 -0.28
N ILE A 312 -8.62 -8.84 -0.89
CA ILE A 312 -7.21 -8.65 -0.49
C ILE A 312 -7.11 -8.12 0.95
N LYS A 313 -7.96 -7.14 1.33
CA LYS A 313 -8.06 -6.62 2.71
C LYS A 313 -8.37 -7.76 3.70
N ASP A 314 -9.29 -8.65 3.33
CA ASP A 314 -9.64 -9.81 4.15
C ASP A 314 -8.49 -10.83 4.25
N LEU A 315 -7.71 -11.02 3.19
CA LEU A 315 -6.50 -11.85 3.23
C LEU A 315 -5.42 -11.24 4.12
N ILE A 316 -5.17 -9.93 4.04
CA ILE A 316 -4.25 -9.21 4.93
C ILE A 316 -4.67 -9.40 6.40
N ARG A 317 -5.98 -9.34 6.67
CA ARG A 317 -6.51 -9.45 8.03
C ARG A 317 -6.49 -10.87 8.58
N ARG A 318 -6.94 -11.86 7.78
CA ARG A 318 -7.20 -13.24 8.23
C ARG A 318 -6.05 -14.19 7.95
N ARG A 319 -5.28 -13.96 6.87
CA ARG A 319 -4.24 -14.88 6.37
C ARG A 319 -2.94 -14.15 5.98
N PRO A 320 -2.35 -13.27 6.81
CA PRO A 320 -1.14 -12.52 6.45
C PRO A 320 0.07 -13.45 6.19
N LYS A 321 0.18 -14.58 6.89
CA LYS A 321 1.23 -15.58 6.63
C LYS A 321 1.13 -16.19 5.23
N TYR A 322 -0.09 -16.38 4.71
CA TYR A 322 -0.28 -16.88 3.36
C TYR A 322 0.27 -15.89 2.33
N LEU A 323 -0.06 -14.59 2.47
CA LEU A 323 0.46 -13.53 1.61
C LEU A 323 1.98 -13.42 1.68
N LEU A 324 2.55 -13.42 2.89
CA LEU A 324 4.02 -13.40 3.09
C LEU A 324 4.73 -14.51 2.29
N ASN A 325 4.14 -15.71 2.27
CA ASN A 325 4.73 -16.89 1.66
C ASN A 325 4.43 -17.03 0.15
N MET A 326 3.60 -16.17 -0.46
CA MET A 326 3.17 -16.34 -1.85
C MET A 326 4.33 -16.43 -2.87
N ALA A 327 5.41 -15.69 -2.66
CA ALA A 327 6.58 -15.75 -3.55
C ALA A 327 7.39 -17.05 -3.40
N ILE A 328 7.30 -17.72 -2.24
CA ILE A 328 8.01 -18.98 -1.97
C ILE A 328 7.21 -20.18 -2.51
N LEU A 329 5.88 -20.04 -2.63
CA LEU A 329 4.98 -21.11 -3.05
C LEU A 329 5.03 -21.42 -4.56
N GLY A 330 5.96 -20.81 -5.32
CA GLY A 330 6.21 -21.15 -6.73
C GLY A 330 4.99 -20.96 -7.63
N THR A 331 4.02 -20.13 -7.23
CA THR A 331 2.85 -19.86 -8.07
C THR A 331 3.28 -19.05 -9.27
N SER A 332 3.49 -19.73 -10.40
CA SER A 332 3.51 -19.08 -11.69
C SER A 332 2.18 -18.36 -11.89
N ILE A 333 2.21 -17.14 -12.42
CA ILE A 333 1.02 -16.34 -12.75
C ILE A 333 0.48 -16.77 -14.13
N ASP A 334 0.58 -18.06 -14.44
CA ASP A 334 0.18 -18.64 -15.71
C ASP A 334 -1.33 -18.90 -15.74
#